data_AF-A0A421JP57-F1
#
_entry.id   AF-A0A421JP57-F1
#
_cell.length_a   1.000
_cell.length_b   1.000
_cell.length_c   1.000
_cell.angle_alpha   90.00
_cell.angle_beta   90.00
_cell.angle_gamma   90.00
#
_symmetry.space_group_name_H-M   'P 1'
#
loop_
_entity.id
_entity.type
_entity.pdbx_description
1 polymer ?
#
loop_
_entity_poly.entity_id
_entity_poly.type
_entity_poly.pdbx_seq_one_letter_code
_entity_poly.pdbx_strand_id
1 'polypeptide(L)'
;MKVSILLLFTLPIQITTAYQLYCRCDCNQNSIINPIEKCGLCTKEYCLNQDKNLCVVKDDKHKNKYDSSEKEKENIIISCFQVESFKDSLIIYSFIFTVLGLLAYAGYKTYIL
;
A
#
# COMPACT_ATOMS: atom_id res chain seq x y z
N MET A 1 39.47 -12.59 7.47
CA MET A 1 38.32 -12.18 8.32
C MET A 1 37.80 -10.77 8.05
N LYS A 2 38.65 -9.74 7.89
CA LYS A 2 38.21 -8.34 7.71
C LYS A 2 37.31 -8.09 6.48
N VAL A 3 37.59 -8.77 5.35
CA VAL A 3 36.81 -8.63 4.11
C VAL A 3 35.42 -9.29 4.22
N SER A 4 35.29 -10.37 5.01
CA SER A 4 34.02 -11.11 5.16
C SER A 4 32.98 -10.36 5.99
N ILE A 5 33.43 -9.54 6.95
CA ILE A 5 32.55 -8.67 7.76
C ILE A 5 32.07 -7.48 6.92
N LEU A 6 32.92 -6.93 6.05
CA LEU A 6 32.58 -5.84 5.14
C LEU A 6 31.57 -6.26 4.06
N LEU A 7 31.66 -7.51 3.60
CA LEU A 7 30.73 -8.12 2.63
C LEU A 7 29.34 -8.41 3.24
N LEU A 8 29.28 -8.68 4.54
CA LEU A 8 28.00 -8.92 5.24
C LEU A 8 27.18 -7.62 5.43
N PHE A 9 27.86 -6.48 5.52
CA PHE A 9 27.23 -5.17 5.73
C PHE A 9 26.70 -4.51 4.44
N THR A 10 27.10 -5.00 3.27
CA THR A 10 26.70 -4.43 1.96
C THR A 10 25.48 -5.10 1.34
N LEU A 11 24.97 -6.19 1.94
CA LEU A 11 23.82 -6.92 1.41
C LEU A 11 22.43 -6.28 1.67
N PRO A 12 22.16 -5.50 2.74
CA PRO A 12 20.80 -5.03 3.03
C PRO A 12 20.56 -3.58 2.56
N ILE A 13 20.96 -3.20 1.34
CA ILE A 13 20.72 -1.82 0.83
C ILE A 13 19.49 -1.73 -0.09
N GLN A 14 18.88 -2.86 -0.47
CA GLN A 14 17.69 -2.82 -1.32
C GLN A 14 16.41 -2.64 -0.50
N ILE A 15 16.32 -1.52 0.23
CA ILE A 15 15.03 -1.04 0.75
C ILE A 15 14.34 -0.32 -0.42
N THR A 16 13.88 -1.08 -1.40
CA THR A 16 13.00 -0.56 -2.43
C THR A 16 11.68 -0.22 -1.76
N THR A 17 11.43 1.08 -1.55
CA THR A 17 10.12 1.58 -1.14
C THR A 17 9.20 1.58 -2.36
N ALA A 18 8.81 0.38 -2.80
CA ALA A 18 7.75 0.23 -3.78
C ALA A 18 6.42 0.48 -3.06
N TYR A 19 6.09 1.75 -2.81
CA TYR A 19 4.79 2.13 -2.27
C TYR A 19 3.71 1.69 -3.26
N GLN A 20 3.02 0.59 -2.94
CA GLN A 20 1.95 0.08 -3.79
C GLN A 20 0.64 0.79 -3.43
N LEU A 21 0.13 1.54 -4.40
CA LEU A 21 -1.15 2.23 -4.33
C LEU A 21 -2.17 1.45 -5.15
N TYR A 22 -3.37 1.33 -4.60
CA TYR A 22 -4.46 0.61 -5.24
C TYR A 22 -5.70 1.50 -5.32
N CYS A 23 -6.38 1.46 -6.45
CA CYS A 23 -7.70 2.05 -6.66
C CYS A 23 -8.73 0.94 -6.51
N ARG A 24 -9.63 1.10 -5.54
CA ARG A 24 -10.83 0.28 -5.38
C ARG A 24 -12.01 1.03 -5.99
N CYS A 25 -12.71 0.37 -6.90
CA CYS A 25 -13.97 0.85 -7.44
C CYS A 25 -15.06 -0.13 -6.98
N ASP A 26 -15.99 0.34 -6.15
CA ASP A 26 -17.15 -0.43 -5.73
C ASP A 26 -18.40 0.12 -6.44
N CYS A 27 -19.17 -0.77 -7.06
CA CYS A 27 -20.46 -0.43 -7.64
C CYS A 27 -21.46 -1.56 -7.39
N ASN A 28 -22.43 -1.29 -6.51
CA ASN A 28 -23.43 -2.24 -6.06
C ASN A 28 -22.84 -3.53 -5.45
N GLN A 29 -22.77 -4.64 -6.20
CA GLN A 29 -22.17 -5.92 -5.78
C GLN A 29 -20.81 -6.21 -6.45
N ASN A 30 -20.38 -5.36 -7.39
CA ASN A 30 -19.13 -5.54 -8.11
C ASN A 30 -18.05 -4.67 -7.48
N SER A 31 -16.89 -5.27 -7.23
CA SER A 31 -15.71 -4.56 -6.74
C SER A 31 -14.51 -4.95 -7.59
N ILE A 32 -13.76 -3.95 -8.03
CA ILE A 32 -12.48 -4.13 -8.74
C ILE A 32 -11.38 -3.39 -7.98
N ILE A 33 -10.19 -3.98 -7.99
CA ILE A 33 -9.00 -3.43 -7.35
C ILE A 33 -7.87 -3.47 -8.36
N ASN A 34 -7.34 -2.28 -8.69
CA ASN A 34 -6.28 -2.14 -9.69
C ASN A 34 -5.11 -1.35 -9.11
N PRO A 35 -3.87 -1.74 -9.42
CA PRO A 35 -2.69 -0.96 -9.03
C PRO A 35 -2.66 0.36 -9.80
N ILE A 36 -2.31 1.44 -9.11
CA ILE A 36 -2.18 2.78 -9.68
C ILE A 36 -0.86 3.40 -9.21
N GLU A 37 -0.33 4.34 -9.99
CA GLU A 37 0.89 5.06 -9.58
C GLU A 37 0.58 6.25 -8.67
N LYS A 38 -0.59 6.87 -8.84
CA LYS A 38 -0.99 8.08 -8.13
C LYS A 38 -2.48 8.06 -7.85
N CYS A 39 -2.84 8.45 -6.62
CA CYS A 39 -4.22 8.52 -6.17
C CYS A 39 -5.10 9.44 -7.04
N GLY A 40 -4.53 10.50 -7.61
CA GLY A 40 -5.24 11.40 -8.53
C GLY A 40 -5.66 10.77 -9.87
N LEU A 41 -5.12 9.59 -10.22
CA LEU A 41 -5.56 8.82 -11.38
C LEU A 41 -6.78 7.95 -11.08
N CYS A 42 -7.11 7.73 -9.80
CA CYS A 42 -8.29 6.98 -9.37
C CYS A 42 -9.53 7.87 -9.51
N THR A 43 -10.08 7.92 -10.71
CA THR A 43 -11.30 8.68 -11.04
C THR A 43 -12.42 7.75 -11.48
N LYS A 44 -13.66 8.26 -11.49
CA LYS A 44 -14.83 7.52 -11.99
C LYS A 44 -14.63 7.07 -13.44
N GLU A 45 -13.99 7.89 -14.26
CA GLU A 45 -13.69 7.58 -15.66
C GLU A 45 -12.65 6.46 -15.79
N TYR A 46 -11.65 6.40 -14.92
CA TYR A 46 -10.68 5.30 -14.88
C TYR A 46 -11.37 3.97 -14.54
N CYS A 47 -12.26 3.95 -13.54
CA CYS A 47 -13.04 2.76 -13.18
C CYS A 47 -13.95 2.28 -14.33
N LEU A 48 -14.64 3.21 -15.01
CA LEU A 48 -15.52 2.90 -16.16
C LEU A 48 -14.74 2.48 -17.41
N ASN A 49 -13.51 2.97 -17.59
CA ASN A 49 -12.66 2.59 -18.70
C ASN A 49 -12.09 1.18 -18.51
N GLN A 50 -11.81 0.79 -17.26
CA GLN A 50 -11.33 -0.55 -16.94
C GLN A 50 -12.45 -1.59 -17.09
N ASP A 51 -13.66 -1.27 -16.66
CA ASP A 51 -14.81 -2.13 -16.88
C ASP A 51 -16.08 -1.31 -17.14
N LYS A 52 -16.50 -1.27 -18.41
CA LYS A 52 -17.68 -0.50 -18.83
C LYS A 52 -18.98 -1.04 -18.24
N ASN A 53 -18.98 -2.29 -17.74
CA ASN A 53 -20.15 -2.94 -17.16
C ASN A 53 -20.16 -2.91 -15.62
N LEU A 54 -19.23 -2.20 -14.98
CA LEU A 54 -19.08 -2.20 -13.52
C LEU A 54 -20.38 -1.83 -12.78
N CYS A 55 -21.18 -0.94 -13.39
CA CYS A 55 -22.38 -0.34 -12.80
C CYS A 55 -23.67 -0.62 -13.54
N VAL A 56 -23.71 -1.66 -14.35
CA VAL A 56 -24.97 -2.12 -14.93
C VAL A 56 -25.75 -2.82 -13.82
N VAL A 57 -26.43 -2.01 -13.00
CA VAL A 57 -27.40 -2.46 -12.01
C VAL A 57 -28.62 -2.95 -12.79
N LYS A 58 -28.88 -4.27 -12.75
CA LYS A 58 -30.26 -4.74 -12.68
C LYS A 58 -30.77 -4.28 -11.31
N ASP A 59 -31.79 -3.44 -11.31
CA ASP A 59 -32.33 -2.71 -10.17
C ASP A 59 -32.29 -3.51 -8.85
N ASP A 60 -31.53 -3.06 -7.86
CA ASP A 60 -31.84 -3.36 -6.46
C ASP A 60 -31.18 -2.34 -5.51
N LYS A 61 -32.02 -1.79 -4.63
CA LYS A 61 -31.74 -0.66 -3.74
C LYS A 61 -30.96 -1.12 -2.50
N HIS A 62 -29.77 -0.58 -2.21
CA HIS A 62 -29.33 -0.32 -0.82
C HIS A 62 -28.01 0.49 -0.67
N LYS A 63 -28.13 1.67 -0.07
CA LYS A 63 -27.19 2.49 0.74
C LYS A 63 -25.65 2.27 0.63
N ASN A 64 -24.88 3.35 0.45
CA ASN A 64 -24.38 4.26 1.51
C ASN A 64 -23.58 5.43 0.92
N LYS A 65 -23.44 6.49 1.73
CA LYS A 65 -23.27 7.90 1.39
C LYS A 65 -21.84 8.36 1.72
N TYR A 66 -21.03 8.72 0.71
CA TYR A 66 -20.04 9.82 0.73
C TYR A 66 -19.29 9.93 -0.62
N ASP A 67 -19.70 10.86 -1.50
CA ASP A 67 -18.79 11.65 -2.36
C ASP A 67 -19.59 12.78 -3.04
N SER A 68 -19.12 14.02 -2.92
CA SER A 68 -19.71 15.21 -3.52
C SER A 68 -19.33 15.30 -4.99
N SER A 69 -20.28 15.06 -5.90
CA SER A 69 -20.70 16.04 -6.91
C SER A 69 -21.61 15.39 -7.95
N GLU A 70 -22.78 16.00 -8.09
CA GLU A 70 -23.67 16.00 -9.24
C GLU A 70 -24.22 14.65 -9.74
N LYS A 71 -25.33 14.28 -9.09
CA LYS A 71 -26.61 13.80 -9.66
C LYS A 71 -26.50 13.06 -11.02
N GLU A 72 -26.92 11.79 -11.01
CA GLU A 72 -27.05 10.83 -12.16
C GLU A 72 -25.92 9.80 -12.37
N LYS A 73 -24.96 9.66 -11.44
CA LYS A 73 -23.91 8.59 -11.39
C LYS A 73 -24.02 7.75 -10.12
N GLU A 74 -25.18 7.14 -9.92
CA GLU A 74 -25.66 6.66 -8.63
C GLU A 74 -25.00 5.32 -8.23
N ASN A 75 -24.08 5.40 -7.26
CA ASN A 75 -23.40 4.30 -6.54
C ASN A 75 -22.04 3.78 -7.06
N ILE A 76 -21.22 4.60 -7.74
CA ILE A 76 -19.77 4.30 -7.81
C ILE A 76 -19.08 4.92 -6.59
N ILE A 77 -18.62 4.07 -5.69
CA ILE A 77 -17.76 4.45 -4.56
C ILE A 77 -16.32 4.19 -5.01
N ILE A 78 -15.53 5.27 -5.10
CA ILE A 78 -14.10 5.17 -5.34
C ILE A 78 -13.34 5.28 -4.03
N SER A 79 -12.37 4.41 -3.82
CA SER A 79 -11.50 4.43 -2.65
C SER A 79 -10.08 4.12 -3.07
N CYS A 80 -9.18 5.05 -2.82
CA CYS A 80 -7.76 4.87 -3.04
C CYS A 80 -7.11 4.51 -1.72
N PHE A 81 -6.38 3.40 -1.68
CA PHE A 81 -5.70 2.93 -0.48
C PHE A 81 -4.24 2.64 -0.77
N GLN A 82 -3.39 3.06 0.15
CA GLN A 82 -1.97 2.71 0.18
C GLN A 82 -1.82 1.56 1.16
N VAL A 83 -1.34 0.41 0.68
CA VAL A 83 -1.21 -0.80 1.52
C VAL A 83 -0.15 -0.59 2.61
N GLU A 84 0.85 0.24 2.32
CA GLU A 84 1.87 0.60 3.28
C GLU A 84 1.47 1.87 4.06
N SER A 85 0.87 1.66 5.24
CA SER A 85 0.71 2.71 6.24
C SER A 85 2.07 3.02 6.86
N PHE A 86 2.52 4.28 6.74
CA PHE A 86 3.81 4.74 7.30
C PHE A 86 3.93 4.42 8.79
N LYS A 87 2.82 4.46 9.54
CA LYS A 87 2.77 4.15 10.97
C LYS A 87 3.18 2.70 11.25
N ASP A 88 2.70 1.76 10.45
CA ASP A 88 2.95 0.33 10.66
C ASP A 88 4.37 -0.02 10.22
N SER A 89 4.82 0.61 9.14
CA SER A 89 6.20 0.49 8.64
C SER A 89 7.23 0.98 9.67
N LEU A 90 6.99 2.13 10.32
CA LEU A 90 7.87 2.66 11.37
C LEU A 90 8.03 1.73 12.57
N ILE A 91 6.94 1.09 13.01
CA ILE A 91 6.96 0.16 14.15
C ILE A 91 7.88 -1.03 13.82
N ILE A 92 7.73 -1.59 12.62
CA ILE A 92 8.54 -2.73 12.15
C ILE A 92 10.01 -2.33 12.04
N TYR A 93 10.32 -1.20 11.40
CA TYR A 93 11.70 -0.74 11.26
C TYR A 93 12.35 -0.44 12.61
N SER A 94 11.63 0.18 13.55
CA SER A 94 12.13 0.44 14.91
C SER A 94 12.53 -0.85 15.63
N PHE A 95 11.69 -1.90 15.52
CA PHE A 95 11.99 -3.20 16.10
C PHE A 95 13.24 -3.83 15.47
N ILE A 96 13.34 -3.80 14.13
CA ILE A 96 14.51 -4.33 13.40
C ILE A 96 15.79 -3.60 13.84
N PHE A 97 15.78 -2.26 13.87
CA PHE A 97 16.93 -1.46 14.31
C PHE A 97 17.33 -1.77 15.74
N THR A 98 16.36 -1.99 16.63
CA THR A 98 16.61 -2.36 18.02
C THR A 98 17.32 -3.71 18.09
N VAL A 99 16.79 -4.74 17.46
CA VAL A 99 17.40 -6.09 17.46
C VAL A 99 18.79 -6.09 16.83
N LEU A 100 18.97 -5.39 15.71
CA LEU A 100 20.29 -5.21 15.08
C LEU A 100 21.27 -4.50 15.99
N GLY A 101 20.82 -3.45 16.71
CA GLY A 101 21.63 -2.73 17.69
C GLY A 101 22.10 -3.63 18.84
N LEU A 102 21.19 -4.46 19.38
CA LEU A 102 21.53 -5.43 20.44
C LEU A 102 22.52 -6.49 19.94
N LEU A 103 22.30 -7.04 18.74
CA LEU A 103 23.20 -8.01 18.12
C LEU A 103 24.58 -7.42 17.85
N ALA A 104 24.64 -6.20 17.33
CA ALA A 104 25.90 -5.49 17.09
C ALA A 104 26.65 -5.22 18.40
N TYR A 105 25.95 -4.81 19.46
CA TYR A 105 26.54 -4.59 20.77
C TYR A 105 27.09 -5.88 21.39
N ALA A 106 26.32 -6.97 21.35
CA ALA A 106 26.77 -8.28 21.82
C ALA A 106 27.98 -8.77 21.01
N GLY A 107 27.92 -8.68 19.68
CA GLY A 107 29.03 -9.03 18.80
C GLY A 107 30.30 -8.22 19.09
N TYR A 108 30.17 -6.90 19.27
CA TYR A 108 31.28 -6.03 19.64
C TYR A 108 31.91 -6.43 20.97
N LYS A 109 31.08 -6.69 21.99
CA LYS A 109 31.53 -7.12 23.32
C LYS A 109 32.22 -8.49 23.32
N THR A 110 31.85 -9.39 22.41
CA THR A 110 32.42 -10.74 22.35
C THR A 110 33.66 -10.84 21.45
N TYR A 111 33.74 -10.04 20.39
CA TYR A 111 34.82 -10.15 19.39
C TYR A 111 35.86 -9.02 19.43
N ILE A 112 35.53 -7.84 19.96
CA ILE A 112 36.44 -6.68 19.98
C ILE A 112 36.87 -6.32 21.40
N LEU A 113 35.93 -6.30 22.35
CA LEU A 113 36.23 -6.14 23.78
C LEU A 113 36.72 -7.47 24.37
#